data_AF-A0A9Q1IBZ0-F1
#
_entry.id   AF-A0A9Q1IBZ0-F1
#
_cell.length_a   1.000
_cell.length_b   1.000
_cell.length_c   1.000
_cell.angle_alpha   90.00
_cell.angle_beta   90.00
_cell.angle_gamma   90.00
#
_symmetry.space_group_name_H-M   'P 1'
#
loop_
_entity.id
_entity.type
_entity.pdbx_description
1 polymer ?
#
loop_
_entity_poly.entity_id
_entity_poly.type
_entity_poly.pdbx_seq_one_letter_code
_entity_poly.pdbx_strand_id
1 'polypeptide(L)'
;FLTHFEGKVAAIRNSFTHPVTPHIPHTEPIATLSSFKTLKDSDVLELVTRQRATTCPLDPIPSAVLQSISAELLPYLSSVINTSLTCGHVPAAFKTARVTPLLKKLSLDPADVRNYRPVSLALPVQNT
;
A
#
# COMPACT_ATOMS: atom_id res chain seq x y z
N PHE A 1 -22.09 -2.73 -1.22
CA PHE A 1 -20.91 -1.85 -1.42
C PHE A 1 -20.05 -2.27 -2.61
N LEU A 2 -19.47 -3.48 -2.62
CA LEU A 2 -18.54 -3.93 -3.66
C LEU A 2 -19.07 -3.75 -5.09
N THR A 3 -20.24 -4.30 -5.39
CA THR A 3 -20.89 -4.19 -6.71
C THR A 3 -21.10 -2.74 -7.16
N HIS A 4 -21.50 -1.84 -6.24
CA HIS A 4 -21.66 -0.42 -6.54
C HIS A 4 -20.32 0.23 -6.91
N PHE A 5 -19.26 -0.11 -6.19
CA PHE A 5 -17.93 0.43 -6.45
C PHE A 5 -17.34 -0.10 -7.77
N GLU A 6 -17.44 -1.41 -8.03
CA GLU A 6 -17.01 -2.03 -9.28
C GLU A 6 -17.74 -1.43 -10.49
N GLY A 7 -19.06 -1.27 -10.39
CA GLY A 7 -19.87 -0.62 -11.43
C GLY A 7 -19.44 0.82 -11.69
N LYS A 8 -19.14 1.59 -10.63
CA LYS A 8 -18.62 2.96 -10.77
C LYS A 8 -17.26 2.99 -11.47
N VAL A 9 -16.34 2.09 -11.12
CA VAL A 9 -15.02 1.98 -11.78
C VAL A 9 -15.18 1.62 -13.25
N ALA A 10 -16.05 0.67 -13.57
CA ALA A 10 -16.35 0.29 -14.95
C ALA A 10 -16.93 1.46 -15.75
N ALA A 11 -17.89 2.20 -15.19
CA ALA A 11 -18.46 3.37 -15.83
C ALA A 11 -17.41 4.45 -16.11
N ILE A 12 -16.51 4.73 -15.15
CA ILE A 12 -15.40 5.67 -15.35
C ILE A 12 -14.46 5.18 -16.46
N ARG A 13 -14.07 3.90 -16.45
CA ARG A 13 -13.23 3.31 -17.50
C ARG A 13 -13.87 3.44 -18.88
N ASN A 14 -15.18 3.19 -18.98
CA ASN A 14 -15.92 3.27 -20.23
C ASN A 14 -16.19 4.72 -20.68
N SER A 15 -16.09 5.70 -19.77
CA SER A 15 -16.26 7.13 -20.11
C SER A 15 -15.05 7.73 -20.82
N PHE A 16 -13.88 7.10 -20.72
CA PHE A 16 -12.74 7.47 -21.55
C PHE A 16 -13.00 7.01 -22.98
N THR A 17 -13.08 7.94 -23.92
CA THR A 17 -13.06 7.63 -25.35
C THR A 17 -11.75 6.95 -25.72
N HIS A 18 -11.77 6.05 -26.72
CA HIS A 18 -10.58 5.33 -27.17
C HIS A 18 -9.39 6.28 -27.33
N PRO A 19 -8.19 5.89 -26.87
CA PRO A 19 -7.04 6.77 -26.92
C PRO A 19 -6.75 7.07 -28.39
N VAL A 20 -6.90 8.33 -28.78
CA VAL A 20 -6.11 8.88 -29.88
C VAL A 20 -4.68 8.70 -29.40
N THR A 21 -3.94 7.74 -29.95
CA THR A 21 -2.54 7.51 -29.63
C THR A 21 -1.82 8.81 -29.92
N PRO A 22 -1.42 9.62 -28.92
CA PRO A 22 -0.59 10.76 -29.21
C PRO A 22 0.74 10.14 -29.63
N HIS A 23 1.21 10.44 -30.84
CA HIS A 23 2.54 10.07 -31.28
C HIS A 23 3.54 10.94 -30.50
N ILE A 24 3.68 10.67 -29.20
CA ILE A 24 4.66 11.30 -28.34
C ILE A 24 6.01 10.75 -28.85
N PRO A 25 6.91 11.60 -29.38
CA PRO A 25 8.27 11.17 -29.67
C PRO A 25 8.82 10.52 -28.41
N HIS A 26 9.38 9.32 -28.54
CA HIS A 26 10.05 8.63 -27.43
C HIS A 26 11.28 9.45 -27.03
N THR A 27 11.08 10.49 -26.23
CA THR A 27 12.16 11.20 -25.57
C THR A 27 12.61 10.33 -24.42
N GLU A 28 13.86 9.87 -24.47
CA GLU A 28 14.48 9.15 -23.36
C GLU A 28 14.24 9.89 -22.03
N PRO A 29 13.88 9.19 -20.94
CA PRO A 29 13.62 9.83 -19.67
C PRO A 29 14.83 10.64 -19.22
N ILE A 30 14.60 11.92 -18.92
CA ILE A 30 15.63 12.92 -18.56
C ILE A 30 16.38 12.54 -17.26
N ALA A 31 15.82 11.63 -16.45
CA ALA A 31 16.45 11.12 -15.25
C ALA A 31 16.11 9.65 -15.03
N THR A 32 17.09 8.86 -14.60
CA THR A 32 16.94 7.46 -14.21
C THR A 32 17.26 7.29 -12.73
N LEU A 33 16.38 6.58 -12.00
CA LEU A 33 16.66 6.17 -10.62
C LEU A 33 17.37 4.82 -10.66
N SER A 34 18.70 4.85 -10.60
CA SER A 34 19.54 3.64 -10.72
C SER A 34 19.76 2.90 -9.40
N SER A 35 19.59 3.57 -8.26
CA SER A 35 19.82 2.97 -6.95
C SER A 35 19.07 3.69 -5.83
N PHE A 36 18.86 2.96 -4.74
CA PHE A 36 18.40 3.50 -3.46
C PHE A 36 19.57 3.57 -2.49
N LYS A 37 19.55 4.57 -1.62
CA LYS A 37 20.46 4.63 -0.48
C LYS A 37 20.04 3.57 0.55
N THR A 38 20.99 2.73 0.96
CA THR A 38 20.81 1.78 2.06
C THR A 38 20.43 2.51 3.35
N LEU A 39 19.37 2.05 3.99
CA LEU A 39 18.91 2.52 5.29
C LEU A 39 19.78 1.94 6.40
N LYS A 40 20.09 2.77 7.40
CA LYS A 40 20.71 2.30 8.65
C LYS A 40 19.65 1.71 9.56
N ASP A 41 20.07 0.84 10.46
CA ASP A 41 19.23 0.30 11.52
C ASP A 41 18.53 1.39 12.33
N SER A 42 19.21 2.49 12.64
CA SER A 42 18.59 3.65 13.31
C SER A 42 17.43 4.24 12.52
N ASP A 43 17.57 4.34 11.19
CA ASP A 43 16.55 4.90 10.32
C ASP A 43 15.33 3.97 10.26
N VAL A 44 15.58 2.65 10.21
CA VAL A 44 14.52 1.64 10.21
C VAL A 44 13.77 1.63 11.55
N LEU A 45 14.49 1.70 12.68
CA LEU A 45 13.88 1.74 14.00
C LEU A 45 13.02 3.00 14.17
N GLU A 46 13.52 4.16 13.77
CA GLU A 46 12.75 5.41 13.79
C GLU A 46 11.50 5.30 12.93
N LEU A 47 11.62 4.74 11.71
CA LEU A 47 10.48 4.56 10.82
C LEU A 47 9.41 3.67 11.45
N VAL A 48 9.79 2.51 11.98
CA VAL A 48 8.85 1.53 12.58
C VAL A 48 8.15 2.12 13.80
N THR A 49 8.88 2.79 14.68
CA THR A 49 8.36 3.32 15.96
C THR A 49 7.57 4.62 15.81
N ARG A 50 7.88 5.47 14.81
CA ARG A 50 7.19 6.74 14.57
C ARG A 50 5.80 6.57 13.95
N GLN A 51 5.55 5.46 13.26
CA GLN A 51 4.24 5.26 12.63
C GLN A 51 3.14 4.99 13.66
N ARG A 52 1.93 5.47 13.37
CA ARG A 52 0.75 5.03 14.10
C ARG A 52 0.60 3.52 13.93
N ALA A 53 0.48 2.79 15.04
CA ALA A 53 0.13 1.39 15.03
C ALA A 53 -1.25 1.20 14.38
N THR A 54 -1.26 0.79 13.11
CA THR A 54 -2.46 0.37 12.39
C THR A 54 -2.26 -1.07 11.97
N THR A 55 -3.21 -1.92 12.32
CA THR A 55 -3.13 -3.37 12.08
C THR A 55 -4.19 -3.75 11.08
N CYS A 56 -3.78 -4.48 10.06
CA CYS A 56 -4.71 -5.17 9.20
C CYS A 56 -4.98 -6.56 9.80
N PRO A 57 -6.23 -7.02 9.88
CA PRO A 57 -6.54 -8.32 10.51
C PRO A 57 -6.04 -9.57 9.80
N LEU A 58 -5.33 -9.42 8.69
CA LEU A 58 -4.62 -10.52 8.04
C LEU A 58 -3.11 -10.47 8.40
N ASP A 59 -2.67 -9.51 9.23
CA ASP A 59 -1.28 -9.38 9.66
C ASP A 59 -0.97 -10.56 10.60
N PRO A 60 0.16 -11.24 10.44
CA PRO A 60 0.54 -12.33 11.32
C PRO A 60 0.87 -11.85 12.74
N ILE A 61 1.26 -10.58 12.88
CA ILE A 61 1.63 -9.96 14.16
C ILE A 61 0.99 -8.57 14.20
N PRO A 62 0.24 -8.22 15.27
CA PRO A 62 -0.28 -6.87 15.43
C PRO A 62 0.85 -5.83 15.43
N SER A 63 0.64 -4.72 14.72
CA SER A 63 1.65 -3.67 14.52
C SER A 63 2.18 -3.09 15.83
N ALA A 64 1.34 -2.98 16.86
CA ALA A 64 1.77 -2.54 18.18
C ALA A 64 2.75 -3.52 18.83
N VAL A 65 2.52 -4.83 18.65
CA VAL A 65 3.44 -5.88 19.13
C VAL A 65 4.74 -5.81 18.32
N LEU A 66 4.66 -5.75 16.99
CA LEU A 66 5.82 -5.60 16.12
C LEU A 66 6.68 -4.39 16.51
N GLN A 67 6.05 -3.24 16.80
CA GLN A 67 6.74 -2.04 17.27
C GLN A 67 7.42 -2.26 18.62
N SER A 68 6.77 -2.95 19.57
CA SER A 68 7.34 -3.22 20.89
C SER A 68 8.56 -4.13 20.87
N ILE A 69 8.67 -5.03 19.87
CA ILE A 69 9.80 -5.96 19.68
C ILE A 69 10.71 -5.56 18.51
N SER A 70 10.57 -4.34 18.00
CA SER A 70 11.24 -3.92 16.76
C SER A 70 12.75 -3.80 16.90
N ALA A 71 13.24 -3.51 18.11
CA ALA A 71 14.67 -3.40 18.40
C ALA A 71 15.37 -4.76 18.24
N GLU A 72 14.73 -5.85 18.69
CA GLU A 72 15.24 -7.21 18.60
C GLU A 72 15.21 -7.74 17.16
N LEU A 73 14.27 -7.25 16.34
CA LEU A 73 14.11 -7.66 14.94
C LEU A 73 14.88 -6.77 13.96
N LEU A 74 15.56 -5.74 14.44
CA LEU A 74 16.10 -4.67 13.63
C LEU A 74 17.04 -5.13 12.49
N PRO A 75 18.01 -6.04 12.73
CA PRO A 75 18.89 -6.51 11.65
C PRO A 75 18.12 -7.19 10.51
N TYR A 76 17.05 -7.92 10.85
CA TYR A 76 16.21 -8.61 9.87
C TYR A 76 15.32 -7.64 9.10
N LEU A 77 14.71 -6.67 9.80
CA LEU A 77 13.89 -5.64 9.18
C LEU A 77 14.71 -4.80 8.19
N SER A 78 15.89 -4.32 8.62
CA SER A 78 16.81 -3.57 7.77
C SER A 78 17.27 -4.38 6.56
N SER A 79 17.62 -5.66 6.76
CA SER A 79 18.03 -6.53 5.65
C SER A 79 16.91 -6.69 4.63
N VAL A 80 15.68 -7.01 5.05
CA VAL A 80 14.54 -7.20 4.14
C VAL A 80 14.23 -5.93 3.36
N ILE A 81 14.19 -4.78 4.03
CA ILE A 81 13.88 -3.50 3.38
C ILE A 81 14.96 -3.13 2.36
N ASN A 82 16.23 -3.17 2.77
CA ASN A 82 17.34 -2.80 1.90
C ASN A 82 17.45 -3.75 0.71
N THR A 83 17.31 -5.07 0.92
CA THR A 83 17.31 -6.04 -0.18
C THR A 83 16.17 -5.74 -1.16
N SER A 84 14.95 -5.49 -0.66
CA SER A 84 13.79 -5.16 -1.51
C SER A 84 14.04 -3.91 -2.37
N LEU A 85 14.63 -2.87 -1.78
CA LEU A 85 14.98 -1.63 -2.49
C LEU A 85 16.08 -1.88 -3.54
N THR A 86 17.14 -2.60 -3.17
CA THR A 86 18.26 -2.88 -4.08
C THR A 86 17.85 -3.75 -5.26
N CYS A 87 17.02 -4.77 -5.06
CA CYS A 87 16.56 -5.64 -6.15
C CYS A 87 15.34 -5.08 -6.90
N GLY A 88 14.76 -3.97 -6.44
CA GLY A 88 13.55 -3.38 -7.01
C GLY A 88 12.32 -4.30 -6.91
N HIS A 89 12.31 -5.23 -5.95
CA HIS A 89 11.25 -6.22 -5.80
C HIS A 89 10.63 -6.18 -4.41
N VAL A 90 9.33 -5.94 -4.37
CA VAL A 90 8.50 -6.09 -3.16
C VAL A 90 7.72 -7.42 -3.27
N PRO A 91 7.85 -8.31 -2.27
CA PRO A 91 7.09 -9.57 -2.22
C PRO A 91 5.59 -9.41 -2.46
N ALA A 92 4.98 -10.37 -3.15
CA ALA A 92 3.53 -10.40 -3.40
C ALA A 92 2.72 -10.29 -2.11
N ALA A 93 3.20 -10.91 -1.04
CA ALA A 93 2.63 -10.84 0.29
C ALA A 93 2.38 -9.38 0.74
N PHE A 94 3.33 -8.47 0.49
CA PHE A 94 3.27 -7.06 0.88
C PHE A 94 2.47 -6.15 -0.06
N LYS A 95 1.97 -6.69 -1.17
CA LYS A 95 1.18 -5.94 -2.17
C LYS A 95 -0.33 -6.17 -2.02
N THR A 96 -0.72 -7.12 -1.18
CA THR A 96 -2.12 -7.45 -0.91
C THR A 96 -2.66 -6.58 0.22
N ALA A 97 -3.90 -6.14 0.08
CA ALA A 97 -4.58 -5.35 1.09
C ALA A 97 -6.05 -5.74 1.20
N ARG A 98 -6.60 -5.63 2.40
CA ARG A 98 -8.03 -5.79 2.63
C ARG A 98 -8.74 -4.46 2.43
N VAL A 99 -9.69 -4.41 1.50
CA VAL A 99 -10.51 -3.21 1.26
C VAL A 99 -11.70 -3.21 2.21
N THR A 100 -11.81 -2.17 3.02
CA THR A 100 -12.91 -1.99 3.97
C THR A 100 -13.71 -0.73 3.61
N PRO A 101 -15.05 -0.79 3.53
CA PRO A 101 -15.87 0.40 3.31
C PRO A 101 -15.93 1.26 4.59
N LEU A 102 -15.50 2.51 4.50
CA LEU A 102 -15.64 3.49 5.59
C LEU A 102 -16.53 4.65 5.17
N LEU A 103 -17.40 5.10 6.08
CA LEU A 103 -18.27 6.25 5.83
C LEU A 103 -17.43 7.51 5.61
N LYS A 104 -17.72 8.29 4.56
CA LYS A 104 -16.99 9.52 4.18
C LYS A 104 -16.98 10.55 5.30
N LYS A 105 -18.11 10.72 5.99
CA LYS A 105 -18.31 11.56 7.17
C LYS A 105 -19.31 10.89 8.10
N LEU A 106 -19.14 11.02 9.41
CA LEU A 106 -20.02 10.39 10.39
C LEU A 106 -21.48 10.89 10.35
N SER A 107 -21.71 12.08 9.80
CA SER A 107 -23.04 12.70 9.68
C SER A 107 -23.85 12.23 8.47
N LEU A 108 -23.30 11.35 7.62
CA LEU A 108 -23.98 10.86 6.42
C LEU A 108 -24.83 9.63 6.74
N ASP A 109 -25.85 9.40 5.93
CA ASP A 109 -26.71 8.21 6.04
C ASP A 109 -25.90 6.92 5.75
N PRO A 110 -25.80 5.98 6.73
CA PRO A 110 -25.16 4.69 6.54
C PRO A 110 -25.92 3.73 5.60
N ALA A 111 -27.20 3.98 5.30
CA ALA A 111 -27.96 3.15 4.36
C ALA A 111 -27.59 3.43 2.89
N ASP A 112 -27.08 4.63 2.59
CA ASP A 112 -26.66 5.00 1.23
C ASP A 112 -25.20 4.60 0.95
N VAL A 113 -25.03 3.59 0.09
CA VAL A 113 -23.72 3.07 -0.34
C VAL A 113 -22.79 4.13 -0.94
N ARG A 114 -23.32 5.22 -1.52
CA ARG A 114 -22.54 6.32 -2.11
C ARG A 114 -21.80 7.13 -1.06
N ASN A 115 -22.23 7.05 0.21
CA ASN A 115 -21.60 7.73 1.33
C ASN A 115 -20.35 7.02 1.85
N TYR A 116 -20.02 5.84 1.31
CA TYR A 116 -18.82 5.11 1.68
C TYR A 116 -17.65 5.40 0.73
N ARG A 117 -16.43 5.26 1.25
CA ARG A 117 -15.19 5.21 0.47
C ARG A 117 -14.47 3.88 0.76
N PRO A 118 -13.82 3.27 -0.24
CA PRO A 118 -12.95 2.12 0.01
C PRO A 118 -11.67 2.59 0.72
N VAL A 119 -11.22 1.85 1.72
CA VAL A 119 -9.92 2.05 2.38
C VAL A 119 -9.17 0.73 2.38
N SER A 120 -7.95 0.74 1.86
CA SER A 120 -7.06 -0.43 1.82
C SER A 120 -6.26 -0.54 3.11
N LEU A 121 -6.33 -1.70 3.76
CA LEU A 121 -5.50 -2.08 4.91
C LEU A 121 -4.49 -3.14 4.45
N ALA A 122 -3.21 -2.77 4.32
CA ALA A 122 -2.16 -3.63 3.74
C ALA A 122 -1.57 -4.65 4.72
N LEU A 123 -0.89 -5.68 4.20
CA LEU A 123 -0.49 -6.94 4.88
C LEU A 123 0.79 -7.56 4.34
N PRO A 124 1.38 -8.56 5.03
CA PRO A 124 2.01 -9.76 4.48
C PRO A 124 1.03 -10.96 4.40
N VAL A 125 0.80 -11.54 3.22
CA VAL A 125 0.03 -12.81 3.07
C VAL A 125 0.79 -14.00 3.66
N GLN A 126 0.11 -14.81 4.49
CA GLN A 126 0.48 -16.19 4.77
C GLN A 126 -0.16 -17.11 3.73
N ASN A 127 0.65 -17.90 3.02
CA ASN A 127 0.17 -18.97 2.16
C ASN A 127 -0.03 -20.24 3.00
N THR A 128 -1.23 -20.82 2.94
CA THR A 128 -1.45 -22.27 2.99
C THR A 128 -1.88 -22.71 1.60
#